data_AF-D8JBS5-F1
#
_entry.id   AF-D8JBS5-F1
#
_cell.length_a   1.000
_cell.length_b   1.000
_cell.length_c   1.000
_cell.angle_alpha   90.00
_cell.angle_beta   90.00
_cell.angle_gamma   90.00
#
_symmetry.space_group_name_H-M   'P 1'
#
loop_
_entity.id
_entity.type
_entity.pdbx_description
1 polymer ?
#
loop_
_entity_poly.entity_id
_entity_poly.type
_entity_poly.pdbx_seq_one_letter_code
_entity_poly.pdbx_strand_id
1 'polypeptide(L)'
;MSALTGTKNIDATITIPAYLEGVPESIRREFVDVYLRNRGHRYDHKATIHFREEPSTEYLNALVALIADVSGERVTRSDRNVIVSADAVRALNV
;
A
#
# COMPACT_ATOMS: atom_id res chain seq x y z
N MET A 1 -18.29 20.24 -24.69
CA MET A 1 -17.01 19.61 -24.33
C MET A 1 -17.31 18.38 -23.48
N SER A 2 -17.22 17.17 -24.04
CA SER A 2 -17.41 15.94 -23.26
C SER A 2 -16.10 15.62 -22.56
N ALA A 3 -16.12 15.53 -21.22
CA ALA A 3 -14.98 15.02 -20.47
C ALA A 3 -14.73 13.56 -20.86
N LEU A 4 -13.46 13.17 -20.98
CA LEU A 4 -13.07 11.77 -21.12
C LEU A 4 -13.44 11.04 -19.83
N THR A 5 -14.60 10.40 -19.79
CA THR A 5 -14.97 9.49 -18.71
C THR A 5 -14.31 8.14 -19.00
N GLY A 6 -13.13 7.91 -18.42
CA GLY A 6 -12.55 6.57 -18.38
C GLY A 6 -13.37 5.70 -17.43
N THR A 7 -13.99 4.64 -17.95
CA THR A 7 -14.62 3.62 -17.10
C THR A 7 -13.49 2.93 -16.33
N LYS A 8 -13.47 3.07 -15.00
CA LYS A 8 -12.52 2.35 -14.14
C LYS A 8 -12.71 0.87 -14.42
N ASN A 9 -11.69 0.20 -14.95
CA ASN A 9 -11.77 -1.22 -15.24
C ASN A 9 -11.82 -1.97 -13.91
N ILE A 10 -13.03 -2.33 -13.51
CA ILE A 10 -13.32 -3.04 -12.25
C ILE A 10 -12.71 -4.45 -12.22
N ASP A 11 -12.38 -5.00 -13.39
CA ASP A 11 -11.73 -6.30 -13.56
C ASP A 11 -10.21 -6.20 -13.68
N ALA A 12 -9.64 -4.99 -13.68
CA ALA A 12 -8.20 -4.82 -13.67
C ALA A 12 -7.66 -5.20 -12.29
N THR A 13 -7.15 -6.43 -12.18
CA THR A 13 -6.37 -6.86 -11.02
C THR A 13 -5.17 -5.93 -10.88
N ILE A 14 -5.19 -5.09 -9.85
CA ILE A 14 -4.02 -4.27 -9.50
C ILE A 14 -2.97 -5.23 -8.94
N THR A 15 -1.98 -5.52 -9.77
CA THR A 15 -0.68 -6.14 -9.48
C THR A 15 0.14 -5.44 -8.38
N ILE A 16 0.81 -6.14 -7.46
CA ILE A 16 2.16 -5.64 -7.12
C ILE A 16 2.99 -5.78 -8.41
N PRO A 17 3.67 -4.72 -8.88
CA PRO A 17 4.41 -4.82 -10.11
C PRO A 17 5.52 -5.87 -10.03
N ALA A 18 5.54 -6.81 -10.98
CA ALA A 18 6.51 -7.91 -10.99
C ALA A 18 7.98 -7.45 -11.02
N TYR A 19 8.25 -6.23 -11.50
CA TYR A 19 9.59 -5.63 -11.48
C TYR A 19 10.13 -5.35 -10.07
N LEU A 20 9.29 -5.44 -9.03
CA LEU A 20 9.71 -5.32 -7.63
C LEU A 20 10.26 -6.64 -7.06
N GLU A 21 10.14 -7.75 -7.77
CA GLU A 21 10.77 -9.01 -7.39
C GLU A 21 12.28 -8.96 -7.67
N GLY A 22 13.10 -9.29 -6.66
CA GLY A 22 14.56 -9.37 -6.79
C GLY A 22 15.32 -8.03 -6.81
N VAL A 23 14.63 -6.88 -6.77
CA VAL A 23 15.29 -5.57 -6.64
C VAL A 23 15.78 -5.31 -5.21
N PRO A 24 16.83 -4.48 -5.04
CA PRO A 24 17.35 -4.08 -3.73
C PRO A 24 16.29 -3.47 -2.81
N GLU A 25 16.48 -3.63 -1.50
CA GLU A 25 15.57 -3.07 -0.49
C GLU A 25 15.35 -1.57 -0.64
N SER A 26 16.40 -0.80 -0.98
CA SER A 26 16.32 0.64 -1.17
C SER A 26 15.30 1.05 -2.24
N ILE A 27 15.24 0.30 -3.35
CA ILE A 27 14.31 0.55 -4.45
C ILE A 27 12.88 0.18 -4.04
N ARG A 28 12.71 -0.92 -3.31
CA ARG A 28 11.40 -1.30 -2.77
C ARG A 28 10.89 -0.27 -1.77
N ARG A 29 11.78 0.27 -0.93
CA ARG A 29 11.45 1.32 0.04
C ARG A 29 11.03 2.61 -0.65
N GLU A 30 11.74 3.04 -1.69
CA GLU A 30 11.36 4.21 -2.49
C GLU A 30 9.98 4.03 -3.14
N PHE A 31 9.72 2.86 -3.73
CA PHE A 31 8.41 2.54 -4.28
C PHE A 31 7.30 2.65 -3.23
N VAL A 32 7.48 2.06 -2.04
CA VAL A 32 6.49 2.09 -0.96
C VAL A 32 6.24 3.52 -0.47
N ASP A 33 7.28 4.34 -0.32
CA ASP A 33 7.14 5.74 0.10
C ASP A 33 6.31 6.55 -0.92
N VAL A 34 6.64 6.43 -2.21
CA VAL A 34 5.86 7.09 -3.28
C VAL A 34 4.43 6.58 -3.33
N TYR A 35 4.21 5.27 -3.14
CA TYR A 35 2.89 4.66 -3.15
C TYR A 35 2.02 5.19 -2.00
N LEU A 36 2.54 5.20 -0.78
CA LEU A 36 1.84 5.67 0.41
C LEU A 36 1.56 7.18 0.37
N ARG A 37 2.44 7.99 -0.23
CA ARG A 37 2.19 9.42 -0.43
C ARG A 37 1.05 9.68 -1.42
N ASN A 38 0.91 8.86 -2.44
CA ASN A 38 -0.13 9.03 -3.48
C ASN A 38 -1.49 8.44 -3.07
N ARG A 39 -1.49 7.35 -2.31
CA ARG A 39 -2.72 6.59 -1.98
C ARG A 39 -3.17 6.78 -0.53
N GLY A 40 -2.27 7.17 0.36
CA GLY A 40 -2.49 7.34 1.78
C GLY A 40 -3.19 8.63 2.16
N HIS A 41 -4.20 8.49 3.02
CA HIS A 41 -4.76 9.54 3.85
C HIS A 41 -4.02 9.56 5.19
N ARG A 42 -3.35 10.68 5.47
CA ARG A 42 -2.70 10.98 6.75
C ARG A 42 -3.67 11.78 7.61
N TYR A 43 -3.74 11.46 8.91
CA TYR A 43 -4.52 12.23 9.88
C TYR A 43 -3.55 12.91 10.86
N ASP A 44 -3.68 14.22 11.07
CA ASP A 44 -2.73 15.00 11.89
C ASP A 44 -2.57 14.50 13.34
N HIS A 45 -3.59 13.80 13.85
CA HIS A 45 -3.62 13.26 15.22
C HIS A 45 -3.32 11.76 15.29
N LYS A 46 -2.97 11.11 14.16
CA LYS A 46 -2.67 9.67 14.13
C LYS A 46 -1.40 9.40 13.34
N ALA A 47 -0.47 8.69 13.97
CA ALA A 47 0.71 8.14 13.30
C ALA A 47 0.37 6.89 12.45
N THR A 48 -0.76 6.90 11.75
CA THR A 48 -1.25 5.80 10.90
C THR A 48 -1.67 6.36 9.55
N ILE A 49 -1.26 5.72 8.47
CA ILE A 49 -1.67 6.05 7.11
C ILE A 49 -2.83 5.13 6.71
N HIS A 50 -3.94 5.70 6.23
CA HIS A 50 -5.13 4.97 5.82
C HIS A 50 -5.29 5.10 4.31
N PHE A 51 -5.41 4.01 3.57
CA PHE A 51 -5.70 4.08 2.13
C PHE A 51 -6.78 3.07 1.76
N ARG A 52 -7.60 3.42 0.76
CA ARG A 52 -8.63 2.56 0.21
C ARG A 52 -8.27 2.26 -1.24
N GLU A 53 -7.74 1.07 -1.47
CA GLU A 53 -7.74 0.51 -2.80
C GLU A 53 -9.07 -0.20 -3.04
N GLU A 54 -9.37 -0.52 -4.30
CA GLU A 54 -10.48 -1.40 -4.67
C GLU A 54 -9.92 -2.69 -5.28
N PRO A 55 -9.27 -3.59 -4.51
CA PRO A 55 -8.59 -4.73 -5.08
C PRO A 55 -9.17 -6.06 -4.59
N SER A 56 -8.77 -7.15 -5.25
CA SER A 56 -9.07 -8.51 -4.79
C SER A 56 -8.43 -8.80 -3.43
N THR A 57 -9.00 -9.74 -2.67
CA THR A 57 -8.48 -10.18 -1.37
C THR A 57 -7.00 -10.60 -1.43
N GLU A 58 -6.56 -11.17 -2.55
CA GLU A 58 -5.18 -11.60 -2.77
C GLU A 58 -4.20 -10.43 -2.78
N TYR A 59 -4.56 -9.31 -3.42
CA TYR A 59 -3.71 -8.13 -3.43
C TYR A 59 -3.50 -7.57 -2.02
N LEU A 60 -4.56 -7.48 -1.21
CA LEU A 60 -4.43 -6.98 0.16
C LEU A 60 -3.57 -7.89 1.03
N ASN A 61 -3.66 -9.21 0.82
CA ASN A 61 -2.81 -10.16 1.54
C ASN A 61 -1.34 -10.03 1.12
N ALA A 62 -1.07 -9.89 -0.19
CA ALA A 62 0.28 -9.66 -0.70
C ALA A 62 0.88 -8.35 -0.17
N LEU A 63 0.06 -7.30 -0.09
CA LEU A 63 0.48 -6.00 0.44
C LEU A 63 0.78 -6.06 1.94
N VAL A 64 -0.05 -6.75 2.73
CA VAL A 64 0.22 -6.99 4.16
C VAL A 64 1.53 -7.74 4.35
N ALA A 65 1.77 -8.79 3.56
CA ALA A 65 3.00 -9.57 3.63
C ALA A 65 4.23 -8.72 3.28
N LEU A 66 4.16 -7.94 2.20
CA LEU A 66 5.25 -7.06 1.78
C LEU A 66 5.58 -6.01 2.85
N ILE A 67 4.57 -5.33 3.40
CA ILE A 67 4.83 -4.28 4.40
C ILE A 67 5.40 -4.90 5.68
N ALA A 68 4.87 -6.04 6.14
CA ALA A 68 5.39 -6.73 7.31
C ALA A 68 6.82 -7.22 7.13
N ASP A 69 7.16 -7.73 5.95
CA ASP A 69 8.53 -8.18 5.61
C ASP A 69 9.52 -7.00 5.61
N VAL A 70 9.15 -5.88 4.98
CA VAL A 70 10.01 -4.69 4.90
C VAL A 70 10.14 -3.98 6.25
N SER A 71 9.06 -3.90 7.03
CA SER A 71 9.11 -3.20 8.32
C SER A 71 9.64 -4.08 9.45
N GLY A 72 9.62 -5.41 9.31
CA GLY A 72 9.90 -6.35 10.40
C GLY A 72 8.85 -6.33 11.52
N GLU A 73 7.70 -5.71 11.25
CA GLU A 73 6.74 -5.28 12.27
C GLU A 73 5.30 -5.68 11.88
N ARG A 74 4.38 -5.56 12.83
CA ARG A 74 3.01 -6.04 12.64
C ARG A 74 2.22 -5.20 11.63
N VAL A 75 1.66 -5.88 10.63
CA VAL A 75 0.65 -5.34 9.71
C VAL A 75 -0.54 -6.28 9.69
N THR A 76 -1.75 -5.75 9.79
CA THR A 76 -2.98 -6.55 9.81
C THR A 76 -3.98 -6.09 8.76
N ARG A 77 -4.93 -6.97 8.43
CA ARG A 77 -6.05 -6.69 7.53
C ARG A 77 -7.37 -6.78 8.28
N SER A 78 -8.29 -5.85 7.99
CA SER A 78 -9.69 -5.91 8.40
C SER A 78 -10.57 -5.55 7.21
N ASP A 79 -11.33 -6.52 6.69
CA ASP A 79 -12.06 -6.44 5.41
C ASP A 79 -11.19 -5.89 4.27
N ARG A 80 -11.45 -4.65 3.85
CA ARG A 80 -10.74 -3.93 2.78
C ARG A 80 -9.67 -2.97 3.30
N ASN A 81 -9.44 -2.94 4.61
CA ASN A 81 -8.48 -2.05 5.24
C ASN A 81 -7.19 -2.81 5.58
N VAL A 82 -6.06 -2.17 5.29
CA VAL A 82 -4.74 -2.56 5.79
C VAL A 82 -4.40 -1.63 6.95
N ILE A 83 -4.01 -2.21 8.08
CA ILE A 83 -3.68 -1.51 9.31
C ILE A 83 -2.19 -1.75 9.58
N VAL A 84 -1.41 -0.69 9.43
CA VAL A 84 0.03 -0.68 9.70
C VAL A 84 0.25 -0.22 11.15
N SER A 85 0.99 -0.99 11.95
CA SER A 85 1.22 -0.64 13.36
C SER A 85 2.05 0.64 13.51
N ALA A 86 1.97 1.28 14.68
CA ALA A 86 2.80 2.43 14.98
C ALA A 86 4.31 2.09 14.90
N ASP A 87 4.69 0.89 15.32
CA ASP A 87 6.08 0.43 15.27
C ASP A 87 6.54 0.23 13.81
N ALA A 88 5.68 -0.32 12.95
CA ALA A 88 5.95 -0.43 11.51
C ALA A 88 6.10 0.95 10.86
N VAL A 89 5.26 1.92 11.21
CA VAL A 89 5.38 3.31 10.72
C VAL A 89 6.71 3.94 11.16
N ARG A 90 7.12 3.73 12.41
CA ARG A 90 8.42 4.20 12.92
C ARG A 90 9.59 3.53 12.21
N ALA A 91 9.54 2.22 12.00
CA ALA A 91 10.58 1.46 11.29
C ALA A 91 10.74 1.91 9.82
N LEU A 92 9.65 2.35 9.20
CA LEU A 92 9.64 2.83 7.82
C LEU A 92 10.00 4.32 7.69
N ASN A 93 10.00 5.09 8.79
CA ASN A 93 10.21 6.54 8.82
C ASN A 93 9.20 7.33 7.96
N VAL A 94 7.89 7.00 8.05
CA VAL A 94 6.82 7.59 7.21
C VAL A 94 5.72 8.32 7.95
#